data_AF-A0A8T3DUB8-F1
#
_entry.id   AF-A0A8T3DUB8-F1
#
_cell.length_a   1.000
_cell.length_b   1.000
_cell.length_c   1.000
_cell.angle_alpha   90.00
_cell.angle_beta   90.00
_cell.angle_gamma   90.00
#
_symmetry.space_group_name_H-M   'P 1'
#
loop_
_entity.id
_entity.type
_entity.pdbx_description
1 polymer ?
#
loop_
_entity_poly.entity_id
_entity_poly.type
_entity_poly.pdbx_seq_one_letter_code
_entity_poly.pdbx_strand_id
1 'polypeptide(L)'
;MASFLLSGEHLRVCPQGYTCCTSELEDKLSQQSKLEFENLVEEASHTLRTTFVSRHKKFDGKARFTCYLLLMVKLLQYQPGCTSH
;
A
#
# COMPACT_ATOMS: atom_id res chain seq x y z
N MET A 1 37.93 -20.35 9.77
CA MET A 1 36.63 -20.55 9.10
C MET A 1 36.54 -19.60 7.92
N ALA A 2 37.14 -19.96 6.77
CA ALA A 2 37.21 -19.09 5.59
C ALA A 2 37.09 -19.90 4.29
N SER A 3 36.42 -21.06 4.36
CA SER A 3 36.47 -22.09 3.32
C SER A 3 35.36 -21.99 2.26
N PHE A 4 34.50 -20.97 2.30
CA PHE A 4 33.31 -20.89 1.45
C PHE A 4 33.10 -19.49 0.84
N LEU A 5 34.17 -18.73 0.61
CA LEU A 5 34.09 -17.47 -0.13
C LEU A 5 34.37 -17.74 -1.61
N LEU A 6 33.42 -17.36 -2.46
CA LEU A 6 33.47 -17.44 -3.92
C LEU A 6 33.66 -16.04 -4.50
N SER A 7 34.17 -15.94 -5.72
CA SER A 7 34.16 -14.69 -6.49
C SER A 7 32.70 -14.29 -6.74
N GLY A 8 32.31 -13.06 -6.38
CA GLY A 8 30.94 -12.57 -6.49
C GLY A 8 30.56 -12.03 -7.86
N GLU A 9 31.39 -12.20 -8.89
CA GLU A 9 31.17 -11.67 -10.25
C GLU A 9 29.84 -12.10 -10.89
N HIS A 10 29.28 -13.23 -10.44
CA HIS A 10 27.97 -13.73 -10.89
C HIS A 10 26.77 -13.03 -10.26
N LEU A 11 26.98 -12.24 -9.19
CA LEU A 11 25.91 -11.57 -8.44
C LEU A 11 25.51 -10.25 -9.08
N ARG A 12 24.24 -9.86 -8.96
CA ARG A 12 23.70 -8.63 -9.57
C ARG A 12 23.32 -7.56 -8.56
N VAL A 13 22.92 -7.95 -7.36
CA VAL A 13 22.38 -7.05 -6.32
C VAL A 13 23.41 -6.85 -5.22
N CYS A 14 24.03 -7.92 -4.75
CA CYS A 14 25.11 -7.90 -3.81
C CYS A 14 26.35 -7.21 -4.41
N PRO A 15 27.16 -6.51 -3.59
CA PRO A 15 28.42 -5.92 -4.04
C PRO A 15 29.36 -6.97 -4.64
N GLN A 16 30.07 -6.58 -5.70
CA GLN A 16 31.07 -7.42 -6.34
C GLN A 16 32.28 -7.61 -5.41
N GLY A 17 32.58 -8.85 -5.04
CA GLY A 17 33.66 -9.19 -4.11
C GLY A 17 33.60 -10.64 -3.64
N TYR A 18 34.50 -11.03 -2.74
CA TYR A 18 34.44 -12.36 -2.13
C TYR A 18 33.20 -12.48 -1.25
N THR A 19 32.38 -13.48 -1.54
CA THR A 19 31.04 -13.62 -0.97
C THR A 19 30.70 -15.07 -0.69
N CYS A 20 29.79 -15.30 0.27
CA CYS A 20 29.20 -16.62 0.50
C CYS A 20 27.94 -16.86 -0.34
N CYS A 21 27.48 -15.85 -1.09
CA CYS A 21 26.27 -15.92 -1.88
C CYS A 21 26.52 -16.56 -3.26
N THR A 22 25.76 -17.60 -3.57
CA THR A 22 25.59 -18.12 -4.93
C THR A 22 24.48 -17.35 -5.65
N SER A 23 24.43 -17.40 -6.98
CA SER A 23 23.33 -16.77 -7.75
C SER A 23 21.95 -17.29 -7.30
N GLU A 24 21.82 -18.61 -7.08
CA GLU A 24 20.57 -19.19 -6.60
C GLU A 24 20.16 -18.64 -5.22
N LEU A 25 21.12 -18.45 -4.31
CA LEU A 25 20.84 -17.88 -3.00
C LEU A 25 20.45 -16.39 -3.12
N GLU A 26 21.13 -15.62 -3.96
CA GLU A 26 20.82 -14.21 -4.19
C GLU A 26 19.43 -14.04 -4.82
N ASP A 27 19.07 -14.86 -5.81
CA ASP A 27 17.76 -14.84 -6.44
C ASP A 27 16.64 -15.16 -5.43
N LYS A 28 16.84 -16.18 -4.58
CA LYS A 28 15.91 -16.53 -3.50
C LYS A 28 15.76 -15.40 -2.48
N LEU A 29 16.87 -14.81 -2.04
CA LEU A 29 16.85 -13.69 -1.11
C LEU A 29 16.17 -12.46 -1.72
N SER A 30 16.46 -12.16 -2.99
CA SER A 30 15.84 -11.05 -3.72
C SER A 30 14.32 -11.22 -3.82
N GLN A 31 13.84 -12.42 -4.17
CA GLN A 31 12.42 -12.72 -4.24
C GLN A 31 11.76 -12.64 -2.85
N GLN A 32 12.41 -13.19 -1.82
CA GLN A 32 11.91 -13.13 -0.45
C GLN A 32 11.78 -11.70 0.04
N SER A 33 12.84 -10.88 -0.10
CA SER A 33 12.82 -9.47 0.31
C SER A 33 11.77 -8.66 -0.45
N LYS A 34 11.56 -8.95 -1.74
CA LYS A 34 10.49 -8.31 -2.51
C LYS A 34 9.11 -8.62 -1.93
N LEU A 35 8.82 -9.89 -1.69
CA LEU A 35 7.52 -10.33 -1.15
C LEU A 35 7.27 -9.73 0.25
N GLU A 36 8.29 -9.76 1.11
CA GLU A 36 8.21 -9.17 2.45
C GLU A 36 7.94 -7.67 2.39
N PHE A 37 8.63 -6.96 1.51
CA PHE A 37 8.40 -5.53 1.32
C PHE A 37 6.99 -5.24 0.82
N GLU A 38 6.50 -5.98 -0.18
CA GLU A 38 5.14 -5.83 -0.70
C GLU A 38 4.08 -6.05 0.39
N ASN A 39 4.24 -7.09 1.21
CA ASN A 39 3.35 -7.37 2.35
C ASN A 39 3.37 -6.24 3.40
N LEU A 40 4.55 -5.71 3.74
CA LEU A 40 4.67 -4.60 4.69
C LEU A 40 3.97 -3.34 4.17
N VAL A 41 4.11 -3.04 2.88
CA VAL A 41 3.44 -1.89 2.24
C VAL A 41 1.93 -2.09 2.22
N GLU A 42 1.44 -3.30 1.94
CA GLU A 42 0.02 -3.62 1.97
C GLU A 42 -0.56 -3.47 3.37
N GLU A 43 0.10 -4.01 4.40
CA GLU A 43 -0.32 -3.92 5.80
C GLU A 43 -0.36 -2.47 6.28
N ALA A 44 0.68 -1.69 5.98
CA ALA A 44 0.73 -0.27 6.31
C ALA A 44 -0.41 0.49 5.62
N SER A 45 -0.65 0.22 4.34
CA SER A 45 -1.74 0.83 3.57
C SER A 45 -3.11 0.48 4.13
N HIS A 46 -3.32 -0.79 4.49
CA HIS A 46 -4.56 -1.26 5.12
C HIS A 46 -4.76 -0.60 6.49
N THR A 47 -3.71 -0.51 7.31
CA THR A 47 -3.75 0.16 8.62
C THR A 47 -4.10 1.64 8.50
N LEU A 48 -3.48 2.35 7.55
CA LEU A 48 -3.79 3.75 7.27
C LEU A 48 -5.24 3.91 6.80
N ARG A 49 -5.69 3.07 5.86
CA ARG A 49 -7.06 3.10 5.33
C ARG A 49 -8.09 2.82 6.43
N THR A 50 -7.91 1.77 7.22
CA THR A 50 -8.83 1.41 8.30
C THR A 50 -8.86 2.49 9.39
N THR A 51 -7.71 3.04 9.74
CA THR A 51 -7.62 4.16 10.69
C THR A 51 -8.34 5.38 10.15
N PHE A 52 -8.13 5.74 8.88
CA PHE A 52 -8.82 6.85 8.24
C PHE A 52 -10.33 6.61 8.22
N VAL A 53 -10.81 5.48 7.70
CA VAL A 53 -12.25 5.14 7.65
C VAL A 53 -12.87 5.15 9.05
N SER A 54 -12.22 4.56 10.04
CA SER A 54 -12.70 4.51 11.43
C SER A 54 -12.81 5.90 12.05
N ARG A 55 -11.78 6.75 11.88
CA ARG A 55 -11.78 8.11 12.43
C ARG A 55 -12.68 9.08 11.65
N HIS A 56 -12.81 8.88 10.33
CA HIS A 56 -13.64 9.71 9.44
C HIS A 56 -15.12 9.32 9.45
N LYS A 57 -15.51 8.14 9.96
CA LYS A 57 -16.93 7.81 10.27
C LYS A 57 -17.61 8.88 11.14
N LYS A 58 -16.85 9.57 11.99
CA LYS A 58 -17.33 10.69 12.82
C LYS A 58 -17.66 11.95 12.00
N PHE A 59 -17.07 12.11 10.81
CA PHE A 59 -17.34 13.19 9.86
C PHE A 59 -18.35 12.79 8.78
N ASP A 60 -18.42 11.51 8.41
CA ASP A 60 -19.40 10.95 7.46
C ASP A 60 -20.84 11.11 7.94
N GLY A 61 -21.10 11.01 9.24
CA GLY A 61 -22.43 11.30 9.79
C GLY A 61 -22.83 12.74 9.48
N LYS A 62 -21.97 13.72 9.77
CA LYS A 62 -22.24 15.14 9.51
C LYS A 62 -22.35 15.45 8.02
N ALA A 63 -21.41 14.99 7.19
CA ALA A 63 -21.44 15.22 5.74
C ALA A 63 -22.66 14.56 5.07
N ARG A 64 -23.05 13.36 5.52
CA ARG A 64 -24.27 12.68 5.08
C ARG A 64 -25.52 13.40 5.55
N PHE A 65 -25.57 13.90 6.78
CA PHE A 65 -26.68 14.75 7.25
C PHE A 65 -26.77 16.06 6.46
N THR A 66 -25.65 16.71 6.15
CA THR A 66 -25.63 17.92 5.32
C THR A 66 -26.09 17.61 3.90
N CYS A 67 -25.67 16.49 3.31
CA CYS A 67 -26.10 16.06 1.98
C CYS A 67 -27.59 15.68 1.97
N TYR A 68 -28.09 14.94 2.97
CA TYR A 68 -29.52 14.63 3.12
C TYR A 68 -30.36 15.90 3.34
N LEU A 69 -29.90 16.84 4.15
CA LEU A 69 -30.58 18.11 4.37
C LEU A 69 -30.58 18.96 3.10
N LEU A 70 -29.45 19.04 2.38
CA LEU A 70 -29.36 19.71 1.08
C LEU A 70 -30.23 19.02 0.02
N LEU A 71 -30.34 17.69 0.04
CA LEU A 71 -31.22 16.93 -0.84
C LEU A 71 -32.69 17.17 -0.50
N MET A 72 -33.06 17.20 0.78
CA MET A 72 -34.42 17.51 1.22
C MET A 72 -34.79 18.97 0.92
N VAL A 73 -33.87 19.91 1.14
CA VAL A 73 -34.04 21.32 0.74
C VAL A 73 -34.13 21.44 -0.78
N LYS A 74 -33.34 20.68 -1.55
CA LYS A 74 -33.50 20.57 -3.01
C LYS A 74 -34.83 19.93 -3.40
N LEU A 75 -35.32 18.87 -2.75
CA LEU A 75 -36.63 18.29 -3.07
C LEU A 75 -37.78 19.26 -2.78
N LEU A 76 -37.63 20.11 -1.78
CA LEU A 76 -38.58 21.20 -1.48
C LEU A 76 -38.46 22.42 -2.40
N GLN A 77 -37.36 22.54 -3.16
CA GLN A 77 -37.05 23.73 -3.98
C GLN A 77 -36.79 23.43 -5.47
N TYR A 78 -36.69 22.18 -5.90
CA TYR A 78 -36.13 21.80 -7.20
C TYR A 78 -37.11 21.03 -8.10
N GLN A 79 -37.69 21.79 -9.03
CA GLN A 79 -37.88 21.46 -10.44
C GLN A 79 -36.68 20.69 -11.03
N PRO A 80 -36.83 19.78 -12.01
CA PRO A 80 -35.83 18.74 -12.32
C PRO A 80 -34.58 19.23 -13.09
N GLY A 81 -33.40 18.63 -12.80
CA GLY A 81 -32.15 18.79 -13.59
C GLY A 81 -30.81 19.00 -12.86
N CYS A 82 -30.27 18.00 -12.14
CA CYS A 82 -28.82 17.96 -11.90
C CYS A 82 -28.28 16.54 -12.01
N THR A 83 -27.59 16.29 -13.12
CA THR A 83 -26.78 15.11 -13.44
C THR A 83 -25.50 15.10 -12.61
N SER A 84 -25.13 13.91 -12.16
CA SER A 84 -23.89 13.55 -11.47
C SER A 84 -22.69 13.48 -12.41
N HIS A 85 -21.51 13.87 -11.92
CA HIS A 85 -20.23 13.26 -12.31
C HIS A 85 -19.37 13.07 -11.06
#